data_AF-A0AAX0IZC8-F1
#
_entry.id   AF-A0AAX0IZC8-F1
#
_cell.length_a   1.000
_cell.length_b   1.000
_cell.length_c   1.000
_cell.angle_alpha   90.00
_cell.angle_beta   90.00
_cell.angle_gamma   90.00
#
_symmetry.space_group_name_H-M   'P 1'
#
loop_
_entity.id
_entity.type
_entity.pdbx_description
1 polymer ?
#
loop_
_entity_poly.entity_id
_entity_poly.type
_entity_poly.pdbx_seq_one_letter_code
_entity_poly.pdbx_strand_id
1 'polypeptide(L)'
;MGFAWFPTGKVGAVLAQGGDPQTQVNDQPVRPEFSVFGQTQWALGPQALFARHMGCVAGSESVLAAMGEIASSQRYGLGSILGSRFKGGWGPNPSGSYDVRQFGLVPIGGVIVPVAVTAQASDGAYESGQQLLTRMATKLASFNGSVPSAECV
;
A
#
# COMPACT_ATOMS: atom_id res chain seq x y z
N MET A 1 -27.36 -24.41 -5.54
CA MET A 1 -26.11 -25.20 -5.66
C MET A 1 -25.17 -24.41 -6.56
N GLY A 2 -24.24 -23.64 -6.00
CA GLY A 2 -22.79 -23.96 -5.95
C GLY A 2 -22.11 -23.15 -7.06
N PHE A 3 -21.07 -22.33 -6.86
CA PHE A 3 -19.93 -22.43 -5.97
C PHE A 3 -19.55 -21.04 -5.45
N ALA A 4 -19.43 -20.88 -4.12
CA ALA A 4 -18.70 -19.75 -3.56
C ALA A 4 -17.22 -20.10 -3.61
N TRP A 5 -16.50 -19.55 -4.59
CA TRP A 5 -15.05 -19.63 -4.65
C TRP A 5 -14.49 -18.65 -3.62
N PHE A 6 -14.41 -19.07 -2.35
CA PHE A 6 -13.59 -18.38 -1.36
C PHE A 6 -12.20 -19.02 -1.40
N PRO A 7 -11.18 -18.41 -2.02
CA PRO A 7 -9.82 -18.83 -1.76
C PRO A 7 -9.40 -18.18 -0.44
N THR A 8 -9.73 -18.78 0.70
CA THR A 8 -9.05 -18.45 1.97
C THR A 8 -7.68 -19.12 2.01
N GLY A 9 -6.82 -18.76 1.03
CA GLY A 9 -5.39 -19.01 1.14
C GLY A 9 -4.82 -18.26 2.35
N LYS A 10 -3.68 -18.71 2.89
CA LYS A 10 -3.06 -18.13 4.10
C LYS A 10 -2.91 -16.60 4.02
N VAL A 11 -2.66 -16.05 2.83
CA VAL A 11 -2.57 -14.59 2.62
C VAL A 11 -3.94 -13.91 2.70
N GLY A 12 -4.99 -14.50 2.13
CA GLY A 12 -6.36 -13.95 2.24
C GLY A 12 -6.86 -13.91 3.68
N ALA A 13 -6.47 -14.87 4.52
CA ALA A 13 -6.77 -14.84 5.95
C ALA A 13 -6.09 -13.65 6.66
N VAL A 14 -4.85 -13.33 6.29
CA VAL A 14 -4.14 -12.14 6.83
C VAL A 14 -4.79 -10.85 6.34
N LEU A 15 -5.17 -10.77 5.07
CA LEU A 15 -5.90 -9.60 4.54
C LEU A 15 -7.23 -9.39 5.29
N ALA A 16 -7.99 -10.47 5.54
CA ALA A 16 -9.23 -10.42 6.31
C ALA A 16 -9.01 -9.95 7.76
N GLN A 17 -7.93 -10.39 8.43
CA GLN A 17 -7.57 -9.89 9.76
C GLN A 17 -7.26 -8.38 9.75
N GLY A 18 -6.68 -7.89 8.65
CA GLY A 18 -6.47 -6.46 8.43
C GLY A 18 -7.75 -5.68 8.04
N GLY A 19 -8.90 -6.33 7.92
CA GLY A 19 -10.15 -5.68 7.50
C GLY A 19 -10.37 -5.63 5.98
N ASP A 20 -9.63 -6.43 5.20
CA ASP A 20 -9.81 -6.63 3.77
C ASP A 20 -10.18 -8.08 3.44
N PRO A 21 -11.45 -8.49 3.64
CA PRO A 21 -11.90 -9.84 3.30
C PRO A 21 -12.23 -10.01 1.80
N GLN A 22 -12.12 -8.94 1.00
CA GLN A 22 -12.63 -8.92 -0.39
C GLN A 22 -11.51 -9.10 -1.42
N THR A 23 -10.29 -8.63 -1.11
CA THR A 23 -9.15 -8.77 -2.03
C THR A 23 -8.79 -10.23 -2.21
N GLN A 24 -8.79 -10.67 -3.47
CA GLN A 24 -8.35 -12.00 -3.86
C GLN A 24 -6.93 -11.91 -4.39
N VAL A 25 -6.01 -12.62 -3.74
CA VAL A 25 -4.61 -12.69 -4.16
C VAL A 25 -4.50 -13.58 -5.38
N ASN A 26 -3.88 -13.07 -6.43
CA ASN A 26 -3.63 -13.87 -7.62
C ASN A 26 -2.72 -15.06 -7.25
N ASP A 27 -3.08 -16.25 -7.72
CA ASP A 27 -2.29 -17.47 -7.61
C ASP A 27 -1.96 -18.08 -8.98
N GLN A 28 -2.51 -17.50 -10.06
CA GLN A 28 -2.21 -17.83 -11.44
C GLN A 28 -1.49 -16.68 -12.17
N PRO A 29 -0.58 -16.99 -13.11
CA PRO A 29 0.01 -15.97 -13.99
C PRO A 29 -1.08 -15.26 -14.81
N VAL A 30 -1.06 -13.92 -14.78
CA VAL A 30 -1.93 -13.09 -15.64
C VAL A 30 -1.15 -12.61 -16.85
N ARG A 31 -0.01 -11.95 -16.60
CA ARG A 31 1.00 -11.57 -17.58
C ARG A 31 2.28 -12.37 -17.29
N PRO A 32 2.73 -13.27 -18.18
CA PRO A 32 3.84 -14.18 -17.94
C PRO A 32 5.17 -13.49 -17.57
N GLU A 33 5.36 -12.25 -18.01
CA GLU A 33 6.57 -11.47 -17.78
C GLU A 33 6.65 -10.84 -16.38
N PHE A 34 5.59 -10.93 -15.56
CA PHE A 34 5.54 -10.38 -14.19
C PHE A 34 5.23 -11.43 -13.13
N SER A 35 5.64 -11.16 -11.89
CA SER A 35 5.32 -12.02 -10.75
C SER A 35 3.80 -12.17 -10.57
N VAL A 36 3.36 -13.35 -10.13
CA VAL A 36 1.93 -13.65 -9.91
C VAL A 36 1.32 -12.71 -8.86
N PHE A 37 1.91 -12.64 -7.66
CA PHE A 37 1.38 -11.81 -6.57
C PHE A 37 1.40 -10.31 -6.88
N GLY A 38 2.42 -9.82 -7.60
CA GLY A 38 2.53 -8.41 -7.97
C GLY A 38 1.43 -7.92 -8.93
N GLN A 39 0.67 -8.84 -9.52
CA GLN A 39 -0.45 -8.55 -10.41
C GLN A 39 -1.81 -8.57 -9.69
N THR A 40 -1.82 -8.84 -8.38
CA THR A 40 -3.03 -8.81 -7.55
C THR A 40 -3.67 -7.43 -7.60
N GLN A 41 -4.94 -7.39 -7.99
CA GLN A 41 -5.72 -6.15 -7.95
C GLN A 41 -6.08 -5.84 -6.50
N TRP A 42 -5.44 -4.81 -5.96
CA TRP A 42 -5.67 -4.34 -4.59
C TRP A 42 -6.12 -2.88 -4.61
N ALA A 43 -7.41 -2.64 -4.40
CA ALA A 43 -7.97 -1.30 -4.44
C ALA A 43 -7.49 -0.44 -3.25
N LEU A 44 -7.39 0.88 -3.43
CA LEU A 44 -6.85 1.79 -2.41
C LEU A 44 -7.64 1.77 -1.09
N GLY A 45 -8.98 1.67 -1.16
CA GLY A 45 -9.83 1.60 0.03
C GLY A 45 -9.53 0.38 0.91
N PRO A 46 -9.65 -0.85 0.38
CA PRO A 46 -9.24 -2.06 1.09
C PRO A 46 -7.77 -2.04 1.54
N GLN A 47 -6.87 -1.49 0.74
CA GLN A 47 -5.45 -1.34 1.11
C GLN A 47 -5.24 -0.39 2.31
N ALA A 48 -5.98 0.71 2.38
CA ALA A 48 -5.97 1.62 3.53
C ALA A 48 -6.64 0.99 4.77
N LEU A 49 -7.70 0.19 4.58
CA LEU A 49 -8.31 -0.58 5.68
C LEU A 49 -7.34 -1.62 6.24
N PHE A 50 -6.64 -2.35 5.38
CA PHE A 50 -5.55 -3.24 5.79
C PHE A 50 -4.49 -2.47 6.58
N ALA A 51 -4.03 -1.32 6.05
CA ALA A 51 -3.06 -0.47 6.74
C ALA A 51 -3.53 -0.05 8.14
N ARG A 52 -4.82 0.28 8.30
CA ARG A 52 -5.42 0.68 9.58
C ARG A 52 -5.26 -0.38 10.67
N HIS A 53 -5.36 -1.66 10.31
CA HIS A 53 -5.35 -2.76 11.29
C HIS A 53 -4.08 -3.62 11.23
N MET A 54 -3.03 -3.21 10.50
CA MET A 54 -1.80 -4.01 10.37
C MET A 54 -1.21 -4.39 11.73
N GLY A 55 -1.21 -3.48 12.69
CA GLY A 55 -0.69 -3.74 14.04
C GLY A 55 -1.54 -4.72 14.85
N CYS A 56 -2.79 -4.97 14.44
CA CYS A 56 -3.67 -5.93 15.10
C CYS A 56 -3.45 -7.37 14.61
N VAL A 57 -2.71 -7.54 13.50
CA VAL A 57 -2.33 -8.87 12.99
C VAL A 57 -1.21 -9.45 13.87
N ALA A 58 -1.40 -10.68 14.35
CA ALA A 58 -0.42 -11.35 15.21
C ALA A 58 0.93 -11.53 14.49
N GLY A 59 2.03 -11.14 15.14
CA GLY A 59 3.39 -11.21 14.58
C GLY A 59 3.72 -10.09 13.60
N SER A 60 2.92 -9.03 13.54
CA SER A 60 3.15 -7.88 12.66
C SER A 60 4.30 -6.98 13.12
N GLU A 61 4.76 -7.10 14.36
CA GLU A 61 5.70 -6.18 15.00
C GLU A 61 7.03 -6.10 14.23
N SER A 62 7.61 -7.25 13.85
CA SER A 62 8.85 -7.28 13.08
C SER A 62 8.68 -6.73 11.67
N VAL A 63 7.49 -6.89 11.07
CA VAL A 63 7.19 -6.36 9.74
C VAL A 63 7.03 -4.85 9.80
N LEU A 64 6.29 -4.33 10.78
CA LEU A 64 6.12 -2.89 10.99
C LEU A 64 7.44 -2.19 11.33
N ALA A 65 8.31 -2.84 12.11
CA ALA A 65 9.67 -2.35 12.35
C ALA A 65 10.46 -2.27 11.03
N ALA A 66 10.47 -3.33 10.22
CA ALA A 66 11.14 -3.34 8.92
C ALA A 66 10.55 -2.31 7.94
N MET A 67 9.24 -2.03 8.01
CA MET A 67 8.60 -0.99 7.19
C MET A 67 9.06 0.43 7.55
N GLY A 68 9.63 0.64 8.74
CA GLY A 68 10.28 1.91 9.13
C GLY A 68 11.70 2.06 8.56
N GLU A 69 12.36 0.96 8.19
CA GLU A 69 13.73 0.93 7.69
C GLU A 69 13.79 1.14 6.18
N ILE A 70 13.48 2.36 5.75
CA ILE A 70 13.34 2.69 4.32
C ILE A 70 14.72 3.00 3.70
N ALA A 71 15.11 2.18 2.73
CA ALA A 71 16.30 2.41 1.91
C ALA A 71 16.27 3.77 1.20
N SER A 72 17.44 4.41 1.03
CA SER A 72 17.56 5.77 0.48
C SER A 72 16.89 5.93 -0.89
N SER A 73 17.06 4.94 -1.77
CA SER A 73 16.46 4.93 -3.12
C SER A 73 14.93 4.78 -3.12
N GLN A 74 14.33 4.41 -1.99
CA GLN A 74 12.89 4.22 -1.83
C GLN A 74 12.24 5.35 -1.01
N ARG A 75 13.01 6.35 -0.58
CA ARG A 75 12.58 7.43 0.32
C ARG A 75 11.93 8.61 -0.41
N TYR A 76 11.12 8.32 -1.43
CA TYR A 76 10.24 9.28 -2.10
C TYR A 76 8.79 9.10 -1.61
N GLY A 77 7.87 9.98 -1.98
CA GLY A 77 6.46 9.86 -1.59
C GLY A 77 6.30 9.90 -0.08
N LEU A 78 5.60 8.92 0.51
CA LEU A 78 5.42 8.80 1.96
C LEU A 78 6.74 8.76 2.75
N GLY A 79 7.84 8.36 2.11
CA GLY A 79 9.18 8.37 2.71
C GLY A 79 9.74 9.77 2.96
N SER A 80 9.14 10.83 2.42
CA SER A 80 9.50 12.21 2.77
C SER A 80 8.94 12.66 4.11
N ILE A 81 8.07 11.87 4.74
CA ILE A 81 7.46 12.16 6.05
C ILE A 81 8.21 11.36 7.10
N LEU A 82 8.82 12.05 8.06
CA LEU A 82 9.59 11.43 9.12
C LEU A 82 8.69 10.53 9.98
N GLY A 83 9.17 9.31 10.25
CA GLY A 83 8.44 8.32 11.05
C GLY A 83 7.42 7.48 10.27
N SER A 84 7.31 7.65 8.95
CA SER A 84 6.51 6.76 8.11
C SER A 84 7.00 5.32 8.18
N ARG A 85 6.05 4.38 8.26
CA ARG A 85 6.27 2.94 8.09
C ARG A 85 5.47 2.50 6.87
N PHE A 86 6.11 2.25 5.73
CA PHE A 86 5.37 2.03 4.48
C PHE A 86 6.12 1.10 3.52
N LYS A 87 5.40 0.61 2.51
CA LYS A 87 6.00 -0.07 1.36
C LYS A 87 5.51 0.52 0.05
N GLY A 88 6.45 0.68 -0.88
CA GLY A 88 6.20 1.05 -2.27
C GLY A 88 6.23 -0.14 -3.22
N GLY A 89 5.53 0.01 -4.34
CA GLY A 89 5.57 -0.88 -5.51
C GLY A 89 5.36 -0.08 -6.79
N TRP A 90 5.81 -0.64 -7.90
CA TRP A 90 5.69 -0.04 -9.22
C TRP A 90 5.62 -1.12 -10.30
N GLY A 91 5.06 -0.78 -11.45
CA GLY A 91 5.04 -1.67 -12.60
C GLY A 91 4.42 -1.01 -13.82
N PRO A 92 4.76 -1.46 -15.04
CA PRO A 92 4.12 -0.97 -16.24
C PRO A 92 2.70 -1.52 -16.33
N ASN A 93 1.75 -0.63 -16.59
CA ASN A 93 0.40 -1.00 -16.99
C ASN A 93 0.40 -1.59 -18.43
N PRO A 94 -0.76 -2.03 -18.96
CA PRO A 94 -0.83 -2.58 -20.32
C PRO A 94 -0.42 -1.62 -21.45
N SER A 95 -0.46 -0.30 -21.24
CA SER A 95 0.03 0.69 -22.21
C SER A 95 1.52 0.99 -22.07
N GLY A 96 2.21 0.35 -21.12
CA GLY A 96 3.64 0.56 -20.84
C GLY A 96 3.94 1.73 -19.89
N SER A 97 2.92 2.48 -19.46
CA SER A 97 3.10 3.57 -18.49
C SER A 97 3.28 3.00 -17.09
N TYR A 98 4.12 3.63 -16.27
CA TYR A 98 4.33 3.20 -14.90
C TYR A 98 3.22 3.65 -13.96
N ASP A 99 2.59 2.69 -13.31
CA ASP A 99 1.83 2.91 -12.09
C ASP A 99 2.78 2.80 -10.90
N VAL A 100 2.76 3.80 -10.03
CA VAL A 100 3.58 3.85 -8.82
C VAL A 100 2.67 3.97 -7.61
N ARG A 101 2.87 3.11 -6.61
CA ARG A 101 2.00 3.07 -5.43
C ARG A 101 2.78 2.93 -4.14
N GLN A 102 2.18 3.40 -3.07
CA GLN A 102 2.68 3.28 -1.70
C GLN A 102 1.51 3.08 -0.73
N PHE A 103 1.73 2.30 0.32
CA PHE A 103 0.77 2.20 1.43
C PHE A 103 1.49 1.95 2.76
N GLY A 104 0.88 2.34 3.87
CA GLY A 104 1.44 2.16 5.20
C GLY A 104 0.84 3.08 6.26
N LEU A 105 1.61 3.30 7.31
CA LEU A 105 1.30 4.15 8.46
C LEU A 105 2.13 5.42 8.41
N VAL A 106 1.49 6.58 8.49
CA VAL A 106 2.12 7.88 8.28
C VAL A 106 1.77 8.82 9.44
N PRO A 107 2.75 9.43 10.13
CA PRO A 107 2.48 10.44 11.14
C PRO A 107 1.97 11.75 10.52
N ILE A 108 0.77 12.19 10.90
CA ILE A 108 0.16 13.46 10.47
C ILE A 108 -0.50 14.10 11.69
N GLY A 109 -0.06 15.31 12.07
CA GLY A 109 -0.65 16.03 13.19
C GLY A 109 -0.62 15.28 14.53
N GLY A 110 0.37 14.41 14.75
CA GLY A 110 0.47 13.55 15.94
C GLY A 110 -0.36 12.27 15.89
N VAL A 111 -1.14 12.06 14.82
CA VAL A 111 -1.91 10.83 14.59
C VAL A 111 -1.15 9.92 13.62
N ILE A 112 -1.12 8.62 13.90
CA ILE A 112 -0.65 7.62 12.95
C ILE A 112 -1.80 7.30 12.00
N VAL A 113 -1.68 7.74 10.75
CA VAL A 113 -2.74 7.66 9.74
C VAL A 113 -2.45 6.50 8.78
N PRO A 114 -3.41 5.61 8.52
CA PRO A 114 -3.29 4.61 7.47
C PRO A 114 -3.49 5.26 6.09
N VAL A 115 -2.54 5.06 5.19
CA VAL A 115 -2.53 5.70 3.87
C VAL A 115 -2.32 4.63 2.80
N ALA A 116 -3.07 4.75 1.70
CA ALA A 116 -2.82 4.04 0.46
C ALA A 116 -2.94 5.04 -0.70
N VAL A 117 -1.96 5.05 -1.59
CA VAL A 117 -1.83 6.06 -2.63
C VAL A 117 -1.23 5.45 -3.89
N THR A 118 -1.72 5.89 -5.05
CA THR A 118 -1.18 5.54 -6.37
C THR A 118 -1.04 6.79 -7.23
N ALA A 119 -0.10 6.78 -8.17
CA ALA A 119 0.10 7.83 -9.15
C ALA A 119 0.54 7.22 -10.49
N GLN A 120 0.03 7.81 -11.57
CA GLN A 120 0.50 7.59 -12.93
C GLN A 120 0.79 8.97 -13.52
N ALA A 121 2.02 9.21 -13.95
CA ALA A 121 2.40 10.46 -14.60
C ALA A 121 1.88 10.51 -16.04
N SER A 122 1.66 11.73 -16.55
CA SER A 122 1.19 11.94 -17.92
C SER A 122 2.21 11.50 -18.98
N ASP A 123 3.50 11.51 -18.65
CA ASP A 123 4.59 11.01 -19.50
C ASP A 123 4.84 9.50 -19.35
N GLY A 124 4.12 8.83 -18.44
CA GLY A 124 4.26 7.40 -18.16
C GLY A 124 5.56 6.99 -17.48
N ALA A 125 6.44 7.92 -17.11
CA ALA A 125 7.74 7.60 -16.53
C ALA A 125 7.65 7.25 -15.03
N TYR A 126 8.48 6.29 -14.58
CA TYR A 126 8.55 5.90 -13.18
C TYR A 126 8.95 7.08 -12.29
N GLU A 127 10.00 7.81 -12.68
CA GLU A 127 10.57 8.94 -11.95
C GLU A 127 9.54 10.07 -11.79
N SER A 128 8.79 10.38 -12.85
CA SER A 128 7.71 11.37 -12.81
C SER A 128 6.57 10.93 -11.88
N GLY A 129 6.26 9.62 -11.85
CA GLY A 129 5.33 9.02 -10.89
C GLY A 129 5.80 9.17 -9.44
N GLN A 130 7.09 8.97 -9.16
CA GLN A 130 7.68 9.20 -7.83
C GLN A 130 7.52 10.67 -7.39
N GLN A 131 7.76 11.62 -8.30
CA GLN A 131 7.58 13.05 -8.01
C GLN A 131 6.12 13.39 -7.70
N LEU A 132 5.16 12.79 -8.41
CA LEU A 132 3.73 12.93 -8.12
C LEU A 132 3.39 12.41 -6.72
N LEU A 133 3.87 11.22 -6.37
CA LEU A 133 3.70 10.66 -5.02
C LEU A 133 4.27 11.59 -3.95
N THR A 134 5.48 12.15 -4.16
CA THR A 134 6.09 13.10 -3.23
C THR A 134 5.24 14.36 -3.06
N ARG A 135 4.73 14.94 -4.15
CA ARG A 135 3.84 16.11 -4.08
C ARG A 135 2.56 15.81 -3.30
N MET A 136 1.96 14.63 -3.48
CA MET A 136 0.78 14.22 -2.72
C MET A 136 1.11 14.01 -1.24
N ALA A 137 2.23 13.37 -0.93
CA ALA A 137 2.68 13.15 0.45
C ALA A 137 2.94 14.49 1.17
N THR A 138 3.58 15.46 0.53
CA THR A 138 3.77 16.81 1.10
C THR A 138 2.44 17.47 1.43
N LYS A 139 1.44 17.40 0.53
CA LYS A 139 0.10 17.93 0.79
C LYS A 139 -0.57 17.22 1.96
N LEU A 140 -0.48 15.90 1.99
CA LEU A 140 -1.04 15.06 3.05
C LEU A 140 -0.43 15.38 4.41
N ALA A 141 0.89 15.58 4.49
CA ALA A 141 1.60 15.93 5.73
C ALA A 141 1.16 17.30 6.30
N SER A 142 0.72 18.21 5.43
CA SER A 142 0.20 19.53 5.83
C SER A 142 -1.30 19.53 6.15
N PHE A 143 -1.98 18.40 6.03
CA PHE A 143 -3.42 18.31 6.29
C PHE A 143 -3.71 18.52 7.78
N ASN A 144 -4.60 19.47 8.07
CA ASN A 144 -4.96 19.88 9.44
C ASN A 144 -6.42 19.56 9.81
N GLY A 145 -7.13 18.82 8.95
CA GLY A 145 -8.47 18.32 9.23
C GLY A 145 -8.46 17.01 10.01
N SER A 146 -9.65 16.45 10.26
CA SER A 146 -9.79 15.15 10.92
C SER A 146 -9.25 14.02 10.04
N VAL A 147 -8.38 13.20 10.61
CA VAL A 147 -7.78 12.03 9.96
C VAL A 147 -8.18 10.75 10.69
N PRO A 148 -8.34 9.62 9.98
CA PRO A 148 -8.50 8.33 10.64
C PRO A 148 -7.20 7.94 11.33
N SER A 149 -7.29 7.31 12.51
CA SER A 149 -6.15 6.70 13.19
C SER A 149 -6.01 5.23 12.83
N ALA A 150 -4.78 4.73 12.82
CA ALA A 150 -4.50 3.31 12.85
C ALA A 150 -4.82 2.72 14.23
N GLU A 151 -5.01 1.40 14.26
CA GLU A 151 -5.31 0.61 15.44
C GLU A 151 -4.13 -0.31 15.78
N CYS A 152 -3.96 -0.63 17.07
CA CYS A 152 -2.90 -1.50 17.57
C CYS A 152 -1.47 -1.03 17.17
N VAL A 153 -1.19 0.27 17.32
CA VAL A 153 0.06 0.94 16.87
C VAL A 153 1.27 0.78 17.77
#